data_AF-A0A813F0I4-F1
#
_entry.id   AF-A0A813F0I4-F1
#
_cell.length_a   1.000
_cell.length_b   1.000
_cell.length_c   1.000
_cell.angle_alpha   90.00
_cell.angle_beta   90.00
_cell.angle_gamma   90.00
#
_symmetry.space_group_name_H-M   'P 1'
#
loop_
_entity.id
_entity.type
_entity.pdbx_description
1 polymer ?
#
loop_
_entity_poly.entity_id
_entity_poly.type
_entity_poly.pdbx_seq_one_letter_code
_entity_poly.pdbx_strand_id
1 'polypeptide(L)'
;AAFGEESFQKLMRRAEASHPNRGKRGHADQAAFMPQLQGLLVHVYRTVLPKKPWCLEPGWAGYRQMMLRMVSVAQDPRVVQGKEDINRLLGLPRHTVIRPPTEEPVMVETPDGNGNLTACGAQMLIDTDGDAAHEFWEEDKAGVLRRVPAEE
;
A
#
# COMPACT_ATOMS: atom_id res chain seq x y z
N ALA A 1 14.61 17.20 2.88
CA ALA A 1 13.97 15.87 3.01
C ALA A 1 12.51 16.10 3.40
N ALA A 2 11.54 15.54 2.68
CA ALA A 2 10.12 15.87 2.85
C ALA A 2 9.58 15.59 4.27
N PHE A 3 10.09 14.56 4.95
CA PHE A 3 9.76 14.29 6.36
C PHE A 3 10.29 15.34 7.34
N GLY A 4 11.34 16.09 6.97
CA GLY A 4 11.92 17.15 7.80
C GLY A 4 11.32 18.53 7.54
N GLU A 5 10.37 18.66 6.61
CA GLU A 5 9.72 19.94 6.33
C GLU A 5 8.87 20.39 7.53
N GLU A 6 8.92 21.69 7.82
CA GLU A 6 8.23 22.26 8.99
C GLU A 6 6.71 22.03 8.94
N SER A 7 6.13 22.11 7.74
CA SER A 7 4.71 21.84 7.48
C SER A 7 4.34 20.40 7.88
N PHE A 8 5.12 19.41 7.45
CA PHE A 8 4.94 18.02 7.81
C PHE A 8 5.13 17.83 9.32
N GLN A 9 6.21 18.36 9.90
CA GLN A 9 6.51 18.24 11.33
C GLN A 9 5.46 18.92 12.22
N LYS A 10 4.79 19.98 11.75
CA LYS A 10 3.66 20.61 12.45
C LYS A 10 2.43 19.71 12.44
N LEU A 11 2.09 19.11 11.30
CA LEU A 11 0.97 18.16 11.21
C LEU A 11 1.24 16.90 12.03
N MET A 12 2.47 16.40 11.99
CA MET A 12 2.92 15.27 12.78
C MET A 12 2.74 15.54 14.28
N ARG A 13 3.28 16.64 14.80
CA ARG A 13 3.11 17.02 16.21
C ARG A 13 1.64 17.19 16.63
N ARG A 14 0.79 17.68 15.72
CA ARG A 14 -0.67 17.77 15.98
C ARG A 14 -1.31 16.39 16.11
N ALA A 15 -0.95 15.44 15.23
CA ALA A 15 -1.41 14.06 15.32
C ALA A 15 -0.92 13.40 16.62
N GLU A 16 0.33 13.65 17.00
CA GLU A 16 0.91 13.14 18.24
C GLU A 16 0.24 13.71 19.50
N ALA A 17 -0.07 15.01 19.52
CA ALA A 17 -0.77 15.66 20.63
C ALA A 17 -2.21 15.13 20.79
N SER A 18 -2.82 14.68 19.69
CA SER A 18 -4.15 14.06 19.69
C SER A 18 -4.13 12.61 20.19
N HIS A 19 -2.94 11.99 20.25
CA HIS A 19 -2.73 10.59 20.65
C HIS A 19 -1.55 10.47 21.63
N PRO A 20 -1.67 11.03 22.85
CA PRO A 20 -0.57 11.10 23.81
C PRO A 20 -0.10 9.72 24.28
N ASN A 21 -0.99 8.72 24.30
CA ASN A 21 -0.69 7.36 24.74
C ASN A 21 -0.32 6.40 23.60
N ARG A 22 -0.08 6.90 22.38
CA ARG A 22 0.25 6.06 21.20
C ARG A 22 1.45 5.11 21.40
N GLY A 23 2.36 5.45 22.31
CA GLY A 23 3.53 4.63 22.65
C GLY A 23 3.24 3.51 23.65
N LYS A 24 2.07 3.50 24.30
CA LYS A 24 1.67 2.46 25.26
C LYS A 24 1.13 1.26 24.49
N ARG A 25 1.75 0.10 24.67
CA ARG A 25 1.35 -1.16 24.02
C ARG A 25 -0.11 -1.48 24.33
N GLY A 26 -0.93 -1.66 23.29
CA GLY A 26 -2.34 -2.05 23.41
C GLY A 26 -3.30 -0.90 23.73
N HIS A 27 -2.83 0.35 23.77
CA HIS A 27 -3.70 1.50 23.96
C HIS A 27 -4.44 1.87 22.67
N ALA A 28 -5.70 2.32 22.78
CA ALA A 28 -6.53 2.70 21.62
C ALA A 28 -5.89 3.81 20.76
N ASP A 29 -5.23 4.78 21.39
CA ASP A 29 -4.41 5.81 20.72
C ASP A 29 -3.44 5.24 19.69
N GLN A 30 -2.86 4.06 19.92
CA GLN A 30 -1.95 3.45 18.96
C GLN A 30 -2.69 3.08 17.65
N ALA A 31 -3.88 2.49 17.78
CA ALA A 31 -4.72 2.11 16.65
C ALA A 31 -5.30 3.33 15.93
N ALA A 32 -5.67 4.39 16.66
CA ALA A 32 -6.21 5.62 16.10
C ALA A 32 -5.13 6.51 15.43
N PHE A 33 -3.90 6.49 15.94
CA PHE A 33 -2.79 7.26 15.41
C PHE A 33 -2.28 6.73 14.06
N MET A 34 -2.24 5.41 13.88
CA MET A 34 -1.66 4.79 12.69
C MET A 34 -2.32 5.22 11.37
N PRO A 35 -3.66 5.28 11.24
CA PRO A 35 -4.34 5.81 10.05
C PRO A 35 -3.98 7.27 9.75
N GLN A 36 -3.87 8.11 10.78
CA GLN A 36 -3.49 9.52 10.60
C GLN A 36 -2.06 9.64 10.10
N LEU A 37 -1.14 8.88 10.70
CA LEU A 37 0.24 8.79 10.25
C LEU A 37 0.31 8.32 8.79
N GLN A 38 -0.39 7.23 8.44
CA GLN A 38 -0.45 6.72 7.07
C GLN A 38 -0.95 7.78 6.08
N GLY A 39 -1.96 8.56 6.44
CA GLY A 39 -2.44 9.69 5.62
C GLY A 39 -1.36 10.75 5.36
N LEU A 40 -0.60 11.12 6.39
CA LEU A 40 0.53 12.05 6.26
C LEU A 40 1.65 11.48 5.36
N LEU A 41 1.96 10.19 5.50
CA LEU A 41 2.98 9.53 4.68
C LEU A 41 2.59 9.49 3.20
N VAL A 42 1.31 9.26 2.89
CA VAL A 42 0.81 9.30 1.50
C VAL A 42 1.10 10.65 0.85
N HIS A 43 0.94 11.76 1.57
CA HIS A 43 1.26 13.08 1.04
C HIS A 43 2.74 13.21 0.67
N VAL A 44 3.63 12.68 1.51
CA VAL A 44 5.07 12.65 1.23
C VAL A 44 5.36 11.78 0.01
N TYR A 45 4.79 10.58 -0.07
CA TYR A 45 4.99 9.68 -1.20
C TYR A 45 4.49 10.28 -2.52
N ARG A 46 3.33 10.94 -2.51
CA ARG A 46 2.80 11.66 -3.68
C ARG A 46 3.72 12.78 -4.16
N THR A 47 4.47 13.40 -3.25
CA THR A 47 5.35 14.53 -3.56
C THR A 47 6.75 14.11 -3.97
N VAL A 48 7.28 13.04 -3.39
CA VAL A 48 8.68 12.62 -3.55
C VAL A 48 8.85 11.57 -4.65
N LEU A 49 7.99 10.55 -4.69
CA LEU A 49 8.19 9.39 -5.56
C LEU A 49 8.13 9.70 -7.07
N PRO A 50 7.29 10.63 -7.55
CA PRO A 50 7.28 10.98 -8.99
C PRO A 50 8.52 11.75 -9.44
N LYS A 51 9.30 12.32 -8.51
CA LYS A 51 10.47 13.12 -8.83
C LYS A 51 11.68 12.23 -9.10
N LYS A 52 12.62 12.72 -9.93
CA LYS A 52 13.95 12.10 -10.08
C LYS A 52 14.65 12.02 -8.72
N PRO A 53 15.42 10.95 -8.43
CA PRO A 53 15.77 9.83 -9.32
C PRO A 53 14.75 8.68 -9.33
N TRP A 54 13.66 8.78 -8.57
CA TRP A 54 12.75 7.66 -8.33
C TRP A 54 11.86 7.39 -9.54
N CYS A 55 11.18 8.43 -10.05
CA CYS A 55 10.23 8.32 -11.17
C CYS A 55 9.21 7.17 -10.98
N LEU A 56 8.66 7.06 -9.77
CA LEU A 56 7.70 6.03 -9.36
C LEU A 56 6.30 6.62 -9.22
N GLU A 57 5.29 5.75 -9.19
CA GLU A 57 3.91 6.15 -8.97
C GLU A 57 3.73 6.95 -7.65
N PRO A 58 2.88 7.98 -7.63
CA PRO A 58 2.59 8.70 -6.40
C PRO A 58 1.82 7.81 -5.39
N GLY A 59 2.12 7.93 -4.10
CA GLY A 59 1.37 7.26 -3.03
C GLY A 59 1.84 5.83 -2.71
N TRP A 60 0.92 4.98 -2.25
CA TRP A 60 1.25 3.62 -1.77
C TRP A 60 1.69 2.67 -2.89
N ALA A 61 1.18 2.85 -4.11
CA ALA A 61 1.58 2.04 -5.25
C ALA A 61 3.08 2.19 -5.55
N GLY A 62 3.58 3.42 -5.65
CA GLY A 62 5.02 3.65 -5.84
C GLY A 62 5.84 3.28 -4.61
N TYR A 63 5.32 3.42 -3.39
CA TYR A 63 6.02 2.91 -2.21
C TYR A 63 6.25 1.40 -2.28
N ARG A 64 5.25 0.62 -2.73
CA ARG A 64 5.40 -0.82 -2.97
C ARG A 64 6.46 -1.10 -4.04
N GLN A 65 6.43 -0.38 -5.16
CA GLN A 65 7.46 -0.50 -6.21
C GLN A 65 8.86 -0.16 -5.68
N MET A 66 8.99 0.91 -4.90
CA MET A 66 10.24 1.31 -4.26
C MET A 66 10.76 0.20 -3.34
N MET A 67 9.89 -0.34 -2.47
CA MET A 67 10.24 -1.41 -1.54
C MET A 67 10.70 -2.66 -2.28
N LEU A 68 10.02 -3.04 -3.37
CA LEU A 68 10.43 -4.16 -4.23
C LEU A 68 11.82 -3.95 -4.84
N ARG A 69 12.11 -2.75 -5.35
CA ARG A 69 13.44 -2.41 -5.90
C ARG A 69 14.53 -2.39 -4.82
N MET A 70 14.16 -2.08 -3.58
CA MET A 70 15.10 -1.98 -2.46
C MET A 70 15.33 -3.30 -1.72
N VAL A 71 14.68 -4.41 -2.09
CA VAL A 71 14.81 -5.70 -1.39
C VAL A 71 16.27 -6.16 -1.32
N SER A 72 17.02 -6.04 -2.43
CA SER A 72 18.42 -6.48 -2.52
C SER A 72 19.37 -5.67 -1.64
N VAL A 73 19.02 -4.42 -1.33
CA VAL A 73 19.83 -3.50 -0.51
C VAL A 73 19.19 -3.26 0.86
N ALA A 74 18.12 -3.97 1.21
CA ALA A 74 17.36 -3.72 2.44
C ALA A 74 18.18 -3.96 3.71
N GLN A 75 19.22 -4.81 3.62
CA GLN A 75 20.16 -5.14 4.69
C GLN A 75 21.42 -4.27 4.68
N ASP A 76 21.57 -3.35 3.72
CA ASP A 76 22.70 -2.42 3.72
C ASP A 76 22.64 -1.55 4.99
N PRO A 77 23.73 -1.45 5.77
CA PRO A 77 23.75 -0.68 7.03
C PRO A 77 23.29 0.77 6.86
N ARG A 78 23.54 1.40 5.70
CA ARG A 78 23.12 2.77 5.41
C ARG A 78 21.61 2.87 5.22
N VAL A 79 21.01 1.86 4.59
CA VAL A 79 19.55 1.78 4.41
C VAL A 79 18.87 1.51 5.74
N VAL A 80 19.45 0.62 6.56
CA VAL A 80 18.96 0.35 7.93
C VAL A 80 19.02 1.63 8.78
N GLN A 81 20.16 2.31 8.80
CA GLN A 81 20.30 3.57 9.53
C GLN A 81 19.30 4.63 9.04
N GLY A 82 19.12 4.77 7.72
CA GLY A 82 18.15 5.70 7.16
C GLY A 82 16.70 5.38 7.58
N LYS A 83 16.32 4.11 7.67
CA LYS A 83 15.02 3.69 8.20
C LYS A 83 14.87 4.04 9.67
N GLU A 84 15.90 3.83 10.48
CA GLU A 84 15.88 4.20 11.90
C GLU A 84 15.77 5.71 12.10
N ASP A 85 16.44 6.51 11.26
CA ASP A 85 16.37 7.96 11.32
C ASP A 85 14.97 8.46 10.91
N ILE A 86 14.35 7.86 9.90
CA ILE A 86 12.94 8.15 9.55
C ILE A 86 12.03 7.78 10.72
N ASN A 87 12.19 6.61 11.33
CA ASN A 87 11.39 6.22 12.48
C ASN A 87 11.55 7.20 13.65
N ARG A 88 12.77 7.66 13.91
CA ARG A 88 13.05 8.70 14.91
C ARG A 88 12.34 10.02 14.58
N LEU A 89 12.36 10.45 13.33
CA LEU A 89 11.66 11.67 12.88
C LEU A 89 10.13 11.55 12.97
N LEU A 90 9.60 10.32 12.90
CA LEU A 90 8.18 10.02 13.04
C LEU A 90 7.79 9.66 14.49
N GLY A 91 8.70 9.75 15.45
CA GLY A 91 8.43 9.39 16.84
C GLY A 91 8.09 7.90 17.04
N LEU A 92 8.51 7.04 16.11
CA LEU A 92 8.26 5.60 16.13
C LEU A 92 9.44 4.85 16.78
N PRO A 93 9.19 3.67 17.37
CA PRO A 93 10.26 2.75 17.76
C PRO A 93 11.23 2.47 16.60
N ARG A 94 12.52 2.26 16.92
CA ARG A 94 13.60 2.12 15.93
C ARG A 94 13.31 1.08 14.84
N HIS A 95 12.75 -0.05 15.24
CA HIS A 95 12.48 -1.18 14.36
C HIS A 95 11.03 -1.24 13.87
N THR A 96 10.28 -0.15 13.95
CA THR A 96 8.92 -0.10 13.41
C THR A 96 8.95 -0.22 11.90
N VAL A 97 8.16 -1.16 11.37
CA VAL A 97 7.97 -1.34 9.94
C VAL A 97 6.64 -0.71 9.55
N ILE A 98 6.70 0.36 8.76
CA ILE A 98 5.53 1.00 8.19
C ILE A 98 5.09 0.16 6.99
N ARG A 99 3.95 -0.50 7.13
CA ARG A 99 3.33 -1.24 6.03
C ARG A 99 2.29 -0.35 5.34
N PRO A 100 2.10 -0.51 4.02
CA PRO A 100 0.92 0.01 3.36
C PRO A 100 -0.32 -0.48 4.13
N PRO A 101 -1.39 0.32 4.23
CA PRO A 101 -2.65 -0.19 4.73
C PRO A 101 -3.04 -1.42 3.92
N THR A 102 -3.57 -2.44 4.59
CA THR A 102 -4.22 -3.56 3.92
C THR A 102 -5.32 -2.95 3.07
N GLU A 103 -5.28 -3.15 1.76
CA GLU A 103 -6.40 -2.76 0.91
C GLU A 103 -7.60 -3.55 1.41
N GLU A 104 -8.56 -2.87 2.04
CA GLU A 104 -9.84 -3.51 2.37
C GLU A 104 -10.42 -3.96 1.02
N PRO A 105 -10.75 -5.25 0.85
CA PRO A 105 -11.43 -5.69 -0.35
C PRO A 105 -12.66 -4.81 -0.48
N VAL A 106 -12.82 -4.17 -1.64
CA VAL A 106 -14.04 -3.42 -1.95
C VAL A 106 -15.15 -4.46 -2.02
N MET A 107 -15.76 -4.76 -0.87
CA MET A 107 -16.91 -5.64 -0.78
C MET A 107 -18.10 -4.82 -1.25
N VAL A 108 -18.42 -4.95 -2.53
CA VAL A 108 -19.68 -4.42 -3.05
C VAL A 108 -20.76 -5.40 -2.62
N GLU A 109 -21.58 -5.02 -1.64
CA GLU A 109 -22.82 -5.74 -1.35
C GLU A 109 -23.72 -5.60 -2.58
N THR A 110 -23.84 -6.67 -3.36
CA THR A 110 -24.86 -6.76 -4.41
C THR A 110 -26.16 -7.15 -3.72
N PRO A 111 -27.20 -6.28 -3.73
CA PRO A 111 -28.46 -6.55 -3.02
C PRO A 111 -29.12 -7.88 -3.43
N ASP A 112 -28.81 -8.34 -4.65
CA ASP A 112 -29.38 -9.53 -5.25
C ASP A 112 -28.40 -10.72 -5.31
N GLY A 113 -27.19 -10.58 -4.75
CA GLY A 113 -26.12 -11.60 -4.83
C GLY A 113 -25.55 -11.83 -6.23
N ASN A 114 -26.03 -11.10 -7.24
CA ASN A 114 -25.57 -11.21 -8.60
C ASN A 114 -24.31 -10.35 -8.75
N GLY A 115 -23.12 -10.96 -8.76
CA GLY A 115 -21.81 -10.30 -8.79
C GLY A 115 -21.48 -9.53 -10.08
N ASN A 116 -22.48 -9.08 -10.83
CA ASN A 116 -22.28 -8.46 -12.13
C ASN A 116 -22.06 -6.94 -11.97
N LEU A 117 -20.79 -6.56 -11.81
CA LEU A 117 -20.37 -5.15 -11.78
C LEU A 117 -20.30 -4.61 -13.21
N THR A 118 -21.21 -3.70 -13.58
CA THR A 118 -21.33 -3.19 -14.96
C THR A 118 -20.20 -2.26 -15.40
N ALA A 119 -19.25 -1.89 -14.53
CA ALA A 119 -18.09 -1.09 -14.92
C ALA A 119 -16.98 -1.10 -13.86
N CYS A 120 -16.20 -2.17 -13.79
CA CYS A 120 -14.82 -2.05 -13.30
C CYS A 120 -13.92 -1.72 -14.49
N GLY A 121 -13.73 -0.42 -14.76
CA GLY A 121 -12.79 0.08 -15.77
C GLY A 121 -11.31 -0.09 -15.37
N ALA A 122 -10.95 -1.20 -14.74
CA ALA A 122 -9.55 -1.57 -14.53
C ALA A 122 -9.09 -2.34 -15.77
N GLN A 123 -8.15 -1.77 -16.51
CA GLN A 123 -7.54 -2.40 -17.67
C GLN A 123 -6.98 -3.77 -17.25
N MET A 124 -7.46 -4.84 -17.88
CA MET A 124 -7.05 -6.21 -17.58
C MET A 124 -5.53 -6.32 -17.70
N LEU A 125 -4.88 -6.82 -16.65
CA LEU A 125 -3.47 -7.17 -16.69
C LEU A 125 -3.31 -8.38 -17.63
N ILE A 126 -2.64 -8.13 -18.75
CA ILE A 126 -2.21 -9.14 -19.70
C ILE A 126 -0.86 -9.66 -19.20
N ASP A 127 -0.74 -10.97 -19.04
CA ASP A 127 0.51 -11.59 -18.64
C ASP A 127 1.57 -11.54 -19.78
N THR A 128 2.76 -12.07 -19.51
CA THR A 128 3.87 -12.05 -20.47
C THR A 128 3.62 -12.89 -21.71
N ASP A 129 2.63 -13.78 -21.68
CA ASP A 129 2.32 -14.73 -22.74
C ASP A 129 1.10 -14.26 -23.57
N GLY A 130 0.45 -13.17 -23.13
CA GLY A 130 -0.66 -12.52 -23.83
C GLY A 130 -2.04 -12.86 -23.27
N ASP A 131 -2.10 -13.60 -22.16
CA ASP A 131 -3.34 -14.09 -21.58
C ASP A 131 -3.86 -13.13 -20.50
N ALA A 132 -5.18 -12.96 -20.46
CA ALA A 132 -5.84 -12.13 -19.48
C ALA A 132 -6.08 -12.94 -18.20
N ALA A 133 -5.85 -12.33 -17.03
CA ALA A 133 -5.74 -12.99 -15.72
C ALA A 133 -6.98 -13.75 -15.17
N HIS A 134 -7.98 -14.09 -15.99
CA HIS A 134 -9.14 -14.89 -15.60
C HIS A 134 -9.61 -15.83 -16.72
N GLU A 135 -8.77 -16.79 -17.10
CA GLU A 135 -9.24 -17.93 -17.89
C GLU A 135 -9.92 -18.94 -16.97
N PHE A 136 -11.23 -19.14 -17.15
CA PHE A 136 -11.96 -20.20 -16.48
C PHE A 136 -11.95 -21.45 -17.35
N TRP A 137 -11.45 -22.53 -16.76
CA TRP A 137 -11.42 -23.87 -17.36
C TRP A 137 -12.46 -24.72 -16.65
N GLU A 138 -13.38 -25.32 -17.42
CA GLU A 138 -14.38 -26.26 -16.91
C GLU A 138 -14.00 -27.67 -17.34
N GLU A 139 -14.02 -28.61 -16.40
CA GLU A 139 -13.77 -30.02 -16.68
C GLU A 139 -15.05 -30.69 -17.15
N ASP A 140 -15.03 -31.27 -18.36
CA ASP A 140 -16.18 -32.00 -18.86
C ASP A 140 -16.38 -33.35 -18.13
N LYS A 141 -17.52 -34.01 -18.37
CA LYS A 141 -17.85 -35.30 -17.73
C LYS A 141 -16.89 -36.44 -18.10
N ALA A 142 -16.00 -36.24 -19.07
CA ALA A 142 -14.96 -37.18 -19.47
C ALA A 142 -13.58 -36.81 -18.89
N GLY A 143 -13.50 -35.76 -18.06
CA GLY A 143 -12.26 -35.30 -17.42
C GLY A 143 -11.39 -34.40 -18.30
N VAL A 144 -11.94 -33.86 -19.40
CA VAL A 144 -11.20 -32.98 -20.31
C VAL A 144 -11.50 -31.53 -19.98
N LEU A 145 -10.45 -30.77 -19.66
CA LEU A 145 -10.54 -29.33 -19.42
C LEU A 145 -10.88 -28.60 -20.72
N ARG A 146 -11.95 -27.82 -20.70
CA ARG A 146 -12.38 -26.96 -21.79
C ARG A 146 -12.40 -25.50 -21.32
N ARG A 147 -11.92 -24.61 -22.17
CA ARG A 147 -11.98 -23.17 -21.91
C ARG A 147 -13.43 -22.70 -22.03
N VAL A 148 -13.92 -22.00 -21.01
CA VAL A 148 -15.24 -21.38 -21.04
C VAL A 148 -15.13 -20.12 -21.90
N PRO A 149 -15.90 -19.96 -22.98
CA PRO A 149 -15.90 -18.73 -23.75
C PRO A 149 -16.40 -17.60 -22.84
N ALA A 150 -15.66 -16.49 -22.80
CA ALA A 150 -16.14 -15.28 -22.14
C ALA A 150 -17.37 -14.79 -22.91
N GLU A 151 -18.55 -14.83 -22.29
CA GLU A 151 -19.75 -14.24 -22.86
C GLU A 151 -19.55 -12.71 -22.95
N GLU A 152 -19.83 -12.14 -24.13
CA GLU A 152 -19.75 -10.70 -24.43
C GLU A 152 -20.75 -9.85 -23.64
#